data_AF-A0A382F911-F1
#
_entry.id   AF-A0A382F911-F1
#
_cell.length_a   1.000
_cell.length_b   1.000
_cell.length_c   1.000
_cell.angle_alpha   90.00
_cell.angle_beta   90.00
_cell.angle_gamma   90.00
#
_symmetry.space_group_name_H-M   'P 1'
#
loop_
_entity.id
_entity.type
_entity.pdbx_description
1 polymer ?
#
loop_
_entity_poly.entity_id
_entity_poly.type
_entity_poly.pdbx_seq_one_letter_code
_entity_poly.pdbx_strand_id
1 'polypeptide(L)'
;MANILATSFSFVVATDLSFNVLKKRSYPTLNSVCCNGADALNYKFELVICNLPYLSTDEIIDVSTDGGKEGLEIPMKIINSVKSRLIPGGKLVYVTSSLSNFKKLIDYTELQGFKVSIVAKKKLFFEELIIIEAEKLLS
;
A
#
# COMPACT_ATOMS: atom_id res chain seq x y z
N MET A 1 5.70 -8.90 -6.64
CA MET A 1 6.21 -8.02 -5.55
C MET A 1 6.80 -8.83 -4.41
N ALA A 2 6.02 -9.65 -3.70
CA ALA A 2 6.52 -10.40 -2.53
C ALA A 2 7.70 -11.34 -2.82
N ASN A 3 7.77 -11.95 -4.02
CA ASN A 3 8.93 -12.79 -4.40
C ASN A 3 10.25 -12.00 -4.49
N ILE A 4 10.19 -10.73 -4.92
CA ILE A 4 11.38 -9.88 -5.00
C ILE A 4 11.82 -9.52 -3.58
N LEU A 5 10.89 -9.30 -2.65
CA LEU A 5 11.23 -9.07 -1.25
C LEU A 5 11.84 -10.32 -0.62
N ALA A 6 11.37 -11.51 -0.97
CA ALA A 6 11.88 -12.76 -0.42
C ALA A 6 13.35 -13.07 -0.78
N THR A 7 13.93 -12.37 -1.76
CA THR A 7 15.37 -12.49 -2.06
C THR A 7 16.25 -11.66 -1.13
N SER A 8 15.67 -10.67 -0.44
CA SER A 8 16.41 -9.69 0.36
C SER A 8 16.00 -9.67 1.84
N PHE A 9 14.82 -10.19 2.17
CA PHE A 9 14.27 -10.23 3.52
C PHE A 9 14.02 -11.67 3.97
N SER A 10 14.41 -11.99 5.20
CA SER A 10 14.22 -13.32 5.80
C SER A 10 12.76 -13.61 6.16
N PHE A 11 11.95 -12.57 6.35
CA PHE A 11 10.54 -12.69 6.69
C PHE A 11 9.70 -11.76 5.80
N VAL A 12 8.86 -12.37 4.97
CA VAL A 12 7.94 -11.66 4.08
C VAL A 12 6.53 -12.19 4.32
N VAL A 13 5.59 -11.27 4.53
CA VAL A 13 4.16 -11.54 4.63
C VAL A 13 3.46 -10.80 3.50
N ALA A 14 2.53 -11.48 2.85
CA ALA A 14 1.71 -10.86 1.83
C ALA A 14 0.24 -10.93 2.23
N THR A 15 -0.45 -9.79 2.12
CA THR A 15 -1.88 -9.68 2.40
C THR A 15 -2.66 -9.42 1.12
N ASP A 16 -3.91 -9.85 1.10
CA ASP A 16 -4.86 -9.58 0.02
C ASP A 16 -6.29 -9.78 0.54
N LEU A 17 -7.27 -9.14 -0.10
CA LEU A 17 -8.70 -9.36 0.18
C LEU A 17 -9.18 -10.69 -0.41
N SER A 18 -8.51 -11.17 -1.47
CA SER A 18 -8.90 -12.37 -2.20
C SER A 18 -8.04 -13.56 -1.81
N PHE A 19 -8.65 -14.50 -1.09
CA PHE A 19 -8.04 -15.81 -0.80
C PHE A 19 -7.57 -16.52 -2.08
N ASN A 20 -8.34 -16.39 -3.17
CA ASN A 20 -7.99 -17.00 -4.45
C ASN A 20 -6.72 -16.39 -5.06
N VAL A 21 -6.50 -15.08 -4.92
CA VAL A 21 -5.27 -14.41 -5.37
C VAL A 21 -4.08 -14.89 -4.55
N LEU A 22 -4.24 -15.06 -3.23
CA LEU A 22 -3.21 -15.63 -2.36
C LEU A 22 -2.88 -17.07 -2.72
N LYS A 23 -3.90 -17.89 -3.03
CA LYS A 23 -3.75 -19.31 -3.37
C LYS A 23 -3.14 -19.55 -4.75
N LYS A 24 -3.47 -18.75 -5.76
CA LYS A 24 -3.05 -18.93 -7.17
C LYS A 24 -1.60 -18.51 -7.45
N ARG A 25 -0.79 -18.26 -6.43
CA ARG A 25 0.60 -17.81 -6.62
C ARG A 25 1.48 -18.94 -7.12
N SER A 26 2.24 -18.65 -8.18
CA SER A 26 3.23 -19.58 -8.76
C SER A 26 4.41 -19.88 -7.83
N TYR A 27 4.52 -19.18 -6.68
CA TYR A 27 5.63 -19.32 -5.74
C TYR A 27 5.14 -19.18 -4.29
N PRO A 28 5.63 -20.01 -3.37
CA PRO A 28 5.24 -19.96 -1.97
C PRO A 28 6.00 -18.85 -1.28
N THR A 29 5.40 -17.67 -1.14
CA THR A 29 5.68 -16.90 0.07
C THR A 29 5.00 -17.66 1.21
N LEU A 30 5.80 -18.24 2.11
CA LEU A 30 5.29 -19.15 3.15
C LEU A 30 4.19 -18.48 4.01
N ASN A 31 4.25 -17.15 4.16
CA ASN A 31 3.32 -16.38 4.97
C ASN A 31 2.40 -15.53 4.08
N SER A 32 1.13 -15.89 4.03
CA SER A 32 0.08 -15.09 3.38
C SER A 32 -1.15 -15.04 4.27
N VAL A 33 -1.81 -13.89 4.32
CA VAL A 33 -2.98 -13.67 5.16
C VAL A 33 -4.07 -13.00 4.34
N CYS A 34 -5.26 -13.61 4.30
CA CYS A 34 -6.43 -13.00 3.68
C CYS A 34 -7.03 -11.99 4.68
N CYS A 35 -6.86 -10.69 4.46
CA CYS A 35 -7.33 -9.65 5.36
C CYS A 35 -7.40 -8.27 4.69
N ASN A 36 -8.09 -7.34 5.35
CA ASN A 36 -8.09 -5.93 4.96
C ASN A 36 -6.74 -5.30 5.32
N GLY A 37 -6.01 -4.77 4.31
CA GLY A 37 -4.73 -4.10 4.51
C GLY A 37 -3.76 -4.93 5.37
N ALA A 38 -3.45 -4.44 6.56
CA ALA A 38 -2.60 -5.10 7.55
C ALA A 38 -3.32 -5.41 8.89
N ASP A 39 -4.65 -5.40 8.91
CA ASP A 39 -5.46 -5.47 10.14
C ASP A 39 -5.21 -6.75 10.95
N ALA A 40 -5.07 -7.89 10.26
CA ALA A 40 -4.88 -9.19 10.90
C ALA A 40 -3.44 -9.47 11.36
N LEU A 41 -2.49 -8.57 11.07
CA LEU A 41 -1.10 -8.76 11.43
C LEU A 41 -0.84 -8.23 12.84
N ASN A 42 -0.04 -8.94 13.63
CA ASN A 42 0.45 -8.46 14.93
C ASN A 42 1.99 -8.50 14.97
N TYR A 43 2.60 -7.93 13.94
CA TYR A 43 4.04 -7.85 13.76
C TYR A 43 4.40 -6.46 13.22
N LYS A 44 5.59 -5.97 13.55
CA LYS A 44 6.10 -4.70 13.03
C LYS A 44 7.18 -4.94 11.98
N PHE A 45 7.03 -4.32 10.83
CA PHE A 45 7.89 -4.46 9.66
C PHE A 45 8.78 -3.22 9.52
N GLU A 46 9.95 -3.40 8.91
CA GLU A 46 10.82 -2.32 8.46
C GLU A 46 10.39 -1.75 7.09
N LEU A 47 9.66 -2.54 6.30
CA LEU A 47 9.20 -2.18 4.97
C LEU A 47 7.81 -2.77 4.69
N VAL A 48 6.92 -1.92 4.19
CA VAL A 48 5.61 -2.31 3.63
C VAL A 48 5.51 -1.71 2.24
N ILE A 49 5.10 -2.51 1.25
CA ILE A 49 4.90 -2.06 -0.14
C ILE A 49 3.47 -2.37 -0.57
N CYS A 50 2.77 -1.37 -1.12
CA CYS A 50 1.40 -1.51 -1.57
C CYS A 50 1.19 -0.92 -2.98
N ASN A 51 0.55 -1.66 -3.87
CA ASN A 51 -0.12 -1.06 -5.02
C ASN A 51 -1.56 -0.76 -4.59
N LEU A 52 -1.86 0.51 -4.29
CA LEU A 52 -3.16 0.87 -3.73
C LEU A 52 -4.24 0.88 -4.83
N PRO A 53 -5.50 0.56 -4.51
CA PRO A 53 -6.61 0.90 -5.38
C PRO A 53 -6.82 2.42 -5.34
N TYR A 54 -6.44 3.11 -6.41
CA TYR A 54 -6.35 4.58 -6.43
C TYR A 54 -7.36 5.26 -7.35
N LEU A 55 -8.15 4.53 -8.14
CA LEU A 55 -9.08 5.16 -9.08
C LEU A 55 -10.17 5.92 -8.32
N SER A 56 -10.44 7.14 -8.75
CA SER A 56 -11.56 7.93 -8.22
C SER A 56 -12.86 7.39 -8.78
N THR A 57 -13.67 6.77 -7.93
CA THR A 57 -14.96 6.16 -8.31
C THR A 57 -16.04 6.53 -7.31
N ASP A 58 -17.29 6.61 -7.77
CA ASP A 58 -18.44 6.88 -6.89
C ASP A 58 -18.84 5.64 -6.08
N GLU A 59 -18.59 4.45 -6.62
CA GLU A 59 -18.83 3.15 -5.99
C GLU A 59 -17.58 2.27 -6.07
N ILE A 60 -17.50 1.27 -5.18
CA ILE A 60 -16.43 0.26 -5.20
C ILE A 60 -16.97 -0.97 -5.93
N ILE A 61 -16.65 -1.09 -7.22
CA ILE A 61 -17.06 -2.21 -8.07
C ILE A 61 -15.87 -3.15 -8.26
N ASP A 62 -14.71 -2.60 -8.62
CA ASP A 62 -13.45 -3.33 -8.74
C ASP A 62 -12.56 -3.05 -7.53
N VAL A 63 -12.54 -3.99 -6.57
CA VAL A 63 -11.72 -3.91 -5.35
C VAL A 63 -10.22 -3.83 -5.60
N SER A 64 -9.76 -4.13 -6.82
CA SER A 64 -8.33 -4.06 -7.18
C SER A 64 -7.88 -2.65 -7.57
N THR A 65 -8.80 -1.81 -8.06
CA THR A 65 -8.47 -0.48 -8.60
C THR A 65 -9.26 0.66 -7.97
N ASP A 66 -10.47 0.43 -7.51
CA ASP A 66 -11.39 1.47 -7.07
C ASP A 66 -11.01 1.98 -5.67
N GLY A 67 -10.57 3.24 -5.62
CA GLY A 67 -10.16 3.92 -4.40
C GLY A 67 -11.30 4.64 -3.69
N GLY A 68 -12.50 4.66 -4.27
CA GLY A 68 -13.66 5.42 -3.79
C GLY A 68 -13.56 6.90 -4.12
N LYS A 69 -14.29 7.76 -3.38
CA LYS A 69 -14.36 9.19 -3.67
C LYS A 69 -12.97 9.83 -3.69
N GLU A 70 -12.68 10.55 -4.78
CA GLU A 70 -11.37 11.15 -5.08
C GLU A 70 -10.19 10.16 -5.14
N GLY A 71 -10.46 8.85 -5.10
CA GLY A 71 -9.44 7.80 -5.01
C GLY A 71 -8.78 7.72 -3.64
N LEU A 72 -9.49 8.09 -2.56
CA LEU A 72 -8.90 8.27 -1.23
C LEU A 72 -9.41 7.28 -0.18
N GLU A 73 -10.67 6.85 -0.26
CA GLU A 73 -11.34 6.11 0.83
C GLU A 73 -10.64 4.80 1.19
N ILE A 74 -10.33 3.97 0.18
CA ILE A 74 -9.65 2.69 0.41
C ILE A 74 -8.16 2.89 0.72
N PRO A 75 -7.40 3.74 0.00
CA PRO A 75 -6.03 4.10 0.34
C PRO A 75 -5.84 4.55 1.79
N MET A 76 -6.68 5.45 2.30
CA MET A 76 -6.58 5.96 3.67
C MET A 76 -6.81 4.85 4.71
N LYS A 77 -7.75 3.93 4.47
CA LYS A 77 -7.98 2.76 5.34
C LYS A 77 -6.75 1.85 5.38
N ILE A 78 -6.14 1.60 4.23
CA ILE A 78 -4.92 0.77 4.14
C ILE A 78 -3.76 1.45 4.90
N ILE A 79 -3.52 2.75 4.68
CA ILE A 79 -2.46 3.50 5.37
C ILE A 79 -2.64 3.43 6.89
N ASN A 80 -3.87 3.58 7.40
CA ASN A 80 -4.16 3.43 8.83
C ASN A 80 -3.82 2.05 9.37
N SER A 81 -4.21 0.99 8.64
CA SER A 81 -3.87 -0.39 9.04
C SER A 81 -2.36 -0.59 9.14
N VAL A 82 -1.60 -0.02 8.19
CA VAL A 82 -0.14 -0.17 8.09
C VAL A 82 0.60 0.64 9.15
N LYS A 83 0.11 1.83 9.53
CA LYS A 83 0.76 2.72 10.51
C LYS A 83 1.18 1.98 11.79
N SER A 84 0.30 1.14 12.33
CA SER A 84 0.56 0.39 13.57
C SER A 84 1.52 -0.81 13.39
N ARG A 85 1.82 -1.15 12.13
CA ARG A 85 2.62 -2.30 11.71
C ARG A 85 4.00 -1.92 11.19
N LEU A 86 4.38 -0.66 11.25
CA LEU A 86 5.75 -0.22 10.96
C LEU A 86 6.52 0.06 12.25
N ILE A 87 7.81 -0.30 12.27
CA ILE A 87 8.75 0.19 13.28
C ILE A 87 9.03 1.70 13.07
N PRO A 88 9.47 2.45 14.09
CA PRO A 88 10.01 3.79 13.87
C PRO A 88 11.18 3.76 12.86
N GLY A 89 11.19 4.67 11.88
CA GLY A 89 12.11 4.65 10.73
C GLY A 89 11.77 3.63 9.64
N GLY A 90 10.77 2.77 9.87
CA GLY A 90 10.27 1.84 8.85
C GLY A 90 9.52 2.56 7.73
N LYS A 91 9.51 1.97 6.54
CA LYS A 91 9.01 2.63 5.33
C LYS A 91 7.72 1.99 4.82
N LEU A 92 6.75 2.83 4.50
CA LEU A 92 5.63 2.48 3.63
C LEU A 92 5.94 3.03 2.23
N VAL A 93 5.97 2.15 1.22
CA VAL A 93 6.07 2.54 -0.18
C VAL A 93 4.76 2.21 -0.86
N TYR A 94 4.13 3.18 -1.53
CA TYR A 94 2.91 2.92 -2.27
C TYR A 94 2.86 3.55 -3.65
N VAL A 95 2.11 2.90 -4.54
CA VAL A 95 1.77 3.41 -5.87
C VAL A 95 0.41 4.10 -5.81
N THR A 96 0.32 5.25 -6.45
CA THR A 96 -0.91 6.01 -6.71
C THR A 96 -0.86 6.59 -8.14
N SER A 97 -1.88 7.36 -8.53
CA SER A 97 -2.03 7.88 -9.89
C SER A 97 -2.44 9.35 -9.90
N SER A 98 -2.07 10.05 -10.97
CA SER A 98 -2.58 11.40 -11.29
C SER A 98 -4.10 11.44 -11.54
N LEU A 99 -4.75 10.28 -11.72
CA LEU A 99 -6.21 10.17 -11.81
C LEU A 99 -6.91 10.24 -10.43
N SER A 100 -6.14 10.27 -9.36
CA SER A 100 -6.59 10.37 -7.97
C SER A 100 -6.14 11.68 -7.35
N ASN A 101 -6.70 12.03 -6.19
CA ASN A 101 -6.21 13.16 -5.42
C ASN A 101 -4.96 12.80 -4.59
N PHE A 102 -3.89 12.37 -5.27
CA PHE A 102 -2.68 11.88 -4.61
C PHE A 102 -2.02 12.92 -3.67
N LYS A 103 -2.22 14.22 -3.92
CA LYS A 103 -1.74 15.28 -3.02
C LYS A 103 -2.43 15.22 -1.66
N LYS A 104 -3.77 15.12 -1.63
CA LYS A 104 -4.50 14.90 -0.38
C LYS A 104 -4.12 13.58 0.29
N LEU A 105 -3.78 12.55 -0.48
CA LEU A 105 -3.30 11.28 0.07
C LEU A 105 -1.92 11.44 0.74
N ILE A 106 -1.02 12.23 0.14
CA ILE A 106 0.27 12.61 0.75
C ILE A 106 0.01 13.38 2.06
N ASP A 107 -0.80 14.43 2.03
CA ASP A 107 -1.13 15.24 3.22
C ASP A 107 -1.68 14.35 4.35
N TYR A 108 -2.58 13.43 4.00
CA TYR A 108 -3.12 12.46 4.94
C TYR A 108 -2.05 11.53 5.50
N THR A 109 -1.15 11.04 4.66
CA THR A 109 -0.05 10.16 5.09
C THR A 109 0.86 10.90 6.07
N GLU A 110 1.17 12.18 5.82
CA GLU A 110 1.94 13.02 6.74
C GLU A 110 1.22 13.21 8.09
N LEU A 111 -0.09 13.51 8.06
CA LEU A 111 -0.94 13.57 9.26
C LEU A 111 -0.95 12.25 10.05
N GLN A 112 -0.72 11.12 9.39
CA GLN A 112 -0.58 9.82 10.05
C GLN A 112 0.78 9.60 10.73
N GLY A 113 1.67 10.57 10.75
CA GLY A 113 2.97 10.49 11.44
C GLY A 113 4.08 9.94 10.56
N PHE A 114 4.04 10.27 9.27
CA PHE A 114 5.07 9.89 8.30
C PHE A 114 5.75 11.12 7.72
N LYS A 115 7.03 10.98 7.37
CA LYS A 115 7.73 11.89 6.46
C LYS A 115 7.58 11.35 5.05
N VAL A 116 7.00 12.13 4.15
CA VAL A 116 6.61 11.65 2.82
C VAL A 116 7.49 12.26 1.73
N SER A 117 7.80 11.48 0.70
CA SER A 117 8.50 11.94 -0.50
C SER A 117 8.01 11.21 -1.75
N ILE A 118 8.01 11.91 -2.89
CA ILE A 118 7.79 11.30 -4.20
C ILE A 118 9.14 10.74 -4.67
N VAL A 119 9.24 9.41 -4.81
CA VAL A 119 10.51 8.76 -5.20
C VAL A 119 10.62 8.49 -6.69
N ALA A 120 9.49 8.32 -7.37
CA ALA A 120 9.46 8.13 -8.81
C ALA A 120 8.13 8.53 -9.41
N LYS A 121 8.16 8.90 -10.69
CA LYS A 121 6.99 9.17 -11.51
C LYS A 121 7.17 8.50 -12.87
N LYS A 122 6.10 7.94 -13.41
CA LYS A 122 6.09 7.35 -14.75
C LYS A 122 4.84 7.78 -15.49
N LYS A 123 5.02 8.58 -16.53
CA LYS A 123 3.96 8.96 -17.44
C LYS A 123 3.55 7.77 -18.32
N LEU A 124 2.27 7.45 -18.30
CA LEU A 124 1.58 6.52 -19.19
C LEU A 124 0.67 7.32 -20.13
N PHE A 125 -0.06 6.64 -21.01
CA PHE A 125 -0.89 7.30 -22.02
C PHE A 125 -2.04 8.12 -21.39
N PHE A 126 -2.68 7.61 -20.34
CA PHE A 126 -3.85 8.24 -19.70
C PHE A 126 -3.60 8.72 -18.26
N GLU A 127 -2.49 8.33 -17.65
CA GLU A 127 -2.17 8.63 -16.25
C GLU A 127 -0.67 8.80 -16.04
N GLU A 128 -0.29 9.44 -14.94
CA GLU A 128 1.04 9.35 -14.38
C GLU A 128 0.97 8.50 -13.11
N LEU A 129 1.70 7.37 -13.10
CA LEU A 129 1.90 6.58 -11.89
C LEU A 129 2.95 7.25 -11.03
N ILE A 130 2.68 7.32 -9.73
CA ILE A 130 3.51 8.02 -8.75
C ILE A 130 3.84 7.03 -7.64
N ILE A 131 5.13 6.88 -7.36
CA ILE A 131 5.61 6.10 -6.22
C ILE A 131 5.92 7.06 -5.08
N ILE A 132 5.27 6.81 -3.95
CA ILE A 132 5.47 7.54 -2.71
C ILE A 132 6.24 6.66 -1.73
N GLU A 133 7.26 7.24 -1.09
CA GLU A 133 7.89 6.68 0.10
C GLU A 133 7.48 7.51 1.32
N ALA A 134 6.99 6.83 2.34
CA ALA A 134 6.57 7.40 3.61
C ALA A 134 7.37 6.73 4.74
N GLU A 135 8.31 7.46 5.32
CA GLU A 135 9.13 7.00 6.46
C GLU A 135 8.40 7.29 7.76
N LYS A 136 8.20 6.27 8.60
CA LYS A 136 7.50 6.43 9.87
C LYS A 136 8.36 7.25 10.84
N LEU A 137 7.82 8.37 11.30
CA LEU A 137 8.50 9.22 12.28
C LEU A 137 8.63 8.51 13.63
N LEU A 138 9.67 8.89 14.38
CA LEU A 138 9.83 8.46 15.77
C LEU A 138 8.65 8.97 16.58
N SER A 139 7.87 8.06 17.16
CA SER A 139 6.82 8.35 18.15
C SER A 139 7.37 8.18 19.55
#